data_AF-A0A950KR29-F1
#
_entry.id   AF-A0A950KR29-F1
#
_cell.length_a   1.000
_cell.length_b   1.000
_cell.length_c   1.000
_cell.angle_alpha   90.00
_cell.angle_beta   90.00
_cell.angle_gamma   90.00
#
_symmetry.space_group_name_H-M   'P 1'
#
loop_
_entity.id
_entity.type
_entity.pdbx_description
1 polymer ?
#
loop_
_entity_poly.entity_id
_entity_poly.type
_entity_poly.pdbx_seq_one_letter_code
_entity_poly.pdbx_strand_id
1 'polypeptide(L)' 'MEKVAITAAGFLRMESELKQLKGVERPAVIQAIAEARAHGDLSENAEYAAARERQGFIEGRIK' A
#
# COMPACT_ATOMS: atom_id res chain seq x y z
N MET A 1 -10.17 -21.21 -9.39
CA MET A 1 -10.23 -20.46 -8.12
C MET A 1 -10.54 -21.45 -7.02
N GLU A 2 -9.62 -21.63 -6.09
CA GLU A 2 -9.83 -22.44 -4.89
C GLU A 2 -10.76 -21.67 -3.94
N LYS A 3 -11.79 -22.34 -3.40
CA LYS A 3 -12.70 -21.72 -2.43
C LYS A 3 -12.13 -21.94 -1.03
N VAL A 4 -11.66 -20.87 -0.41
CA VAL A 4 -11.17 -20.89 0.98
C VAL A 4 -12.35 -20.63 1.92
N ALA A 5 -12.55 -21.50 2.90
CA ALA A 5 -13.53 -21.27 3.95
C ALA A 5 -13.00 -20.21 4.92
N ILE A 6 -13.77 -19.14 5.10
CA ILE A 6 -13.45 -18.04 6.01
C ILE A 6 -14.62 -17.79 6.95
N THR A 7 -14.33 -17.39 8.19
CA THR A 7 -15.37 -16.93 9.12
C THR A 7 -15.92 -15.58 8.67
N ALA A 8 -17.17 -15.27 9.00
CA ALA A 8 -17.76 -13.96 8.69
C ALA A 8 -16.93 -12.79 9.24
N ALA A 9 -16.42 -12.93 10.47
CA ALA A 9 -15.53 -11.94 11.08
C ALA A 9 -14.17 -11.83 10.37
N GLY A 10 -13.63 -12.95 9.85
CA GLY A 10 -12.43 -12.94 9.01
C GLY A 10 -12.67 -12.18 7.71
N PHE A 11 -13.78 -12.45 7.05
CA PHE A 11 -14.17 -11.79 5.81
C PHE A 11 -14.31 -10.28 5.99
N LEU A 12 -15.06 -9.82 7.00
CA LEU A 12 -15.26 -8.40 7.27
C LEU A 12 -13.95 -7.65 7.56
N ARG A 13 -13.01 -8.30 8.25
CA ARG A 13 -11.67 -7.73 8.50
C ARG A 13 -10.89 -7.58 7.21
N MET A 14 -10.86 -8.61 6.36
CA MET A 14 -10.17 -8.56 5.07
C MET A 14 -10.80 -7.53 4.12
N GLU A 15 -12.12 -7.44 4.10
CA GLU A 15 -12.84 -6.44 3.29
C GLU A 15 -12.53 -5.01 3.76
N SER A 16 -12.56 -4.78 5.08
CA SER A 16 -12.23 -3.48 5.67
C SER A 16 -10.78 -3.08 5.41
N GLU A 17 -9.85 -4.03 5.58
CA GLU A 17 -8.44 -3.83 5.27
C GLU A 17 -8.25 -3.51 3.78
N LEU A 18 -8.86 -4.29 2.89
CA LEU A 18 -8.77 -4.07 1.44
C LEU A 18 -9.30 -2.69 1.04
N LYS A 19 -10.41 -2.26 1.65
CA LYS A 19 -10.98 -0.93 1.42
C LYS A 19 -10.04 0.18 1.87
N GLN A 20 -9.41 0.03 3.04
CA GLN A 20 -8.42 0.99 3.54
C GLN A 20 -7.18 1.05 2.64
N LEU A 21 -6.63 -0.12 2.27
CA LEU A 21 -5.46 -0.22 1.42
C LEU A 21 -5.67 0.42 0.06
N LYS A 22 -6.81 0.16 -0.59
CA LYS A 22 -7.13 0.70 -1.91
C LYS A 22 -7.59 2.16 -1.88
N GLY A 23 -8.37 2.53 -0.88
CA GLY A 23 -9.03 3.84 -0.83
C GLY A 23 -8.19 4.95 -0.20
N VAL A 24 -7.25 4.60 0.69
CA VAL A 24 -6.49 5.57 1.47
C VAL A 24 -5.00 5.38 1.27
N GLU A 25 -4.48 4.19 1.61
CA GLU A 25 -3.04 3.97 1.70
C GLU A 25 -2.34 3.99 0.33
N ARG A 26 -2.94 3.35 -0.69
CA ARG A 26 -2.39 3.33 -2.05
C ARG A 26 -2.31 4.73 -2.66
N PRO A 27 -3.37 5.57 -2.65
CA PRO A 27 -3.26 6.96 -3.08
C PRO A 27 -2.22 7.76 -2.28
N ALA A 28 -2.18 7.60 -0.96
CA ALA A 28 -1.25 8.32 -0.09
C ALA A 28 0.22 8.00 -0.40
N VAL A 29 0.57 6.73 -0.60
CA VAL A 29 1.96 6.35 -0.93
C VAL A 29 2.37 6.81 -2.33
N ILE A 30 1.44 6.81 -3.29
CA ILE A 30 1.71 7.37 -4.64
C ILE A 30 2.03 8.85 -4.54
N GLN A 31 1.26 9.60 -3.74
CA GLN A 31 1.48 11.01 -3.50
C GLN A 31 2.83 11.26 -2.80
N ALA A 32 3.16 10.49 -1.76
CA ALA A 32 4.45 10.60 -1.07
C ALA A 32 5.65 10.32 -2.00
N ILE A 33 5.53 9.35 -2.91
CA ILE A 33 6.55 9.09 -3.94
C ILE A 33 6.68 10.29 -4.90
N ALA A 34 5.56 10.88 -5.31
CA ALA A 34 5.56 12.03 -6.21
C ALA A 34 6.21 13.26 -5.56
N GLU A 35 5.93 13.51 -4.29
CA GLU A 35 6.55 14.57 -3.49
C GLU A 35 8.05 14.33 -3.33
N ALA A 36 8.46 13.13 -2.92
CA ALA A 36 9.87 12.78 -2.78
C ALA A 36 10.66 12.95 -4.09
N ARG A 37 10.03 12.66 -5.25
CA ARG A 37 10.61 12.91 -6.58
C ARG A 37 10.82 14.38 -6.92
N ALA A 38 10.02 15.28 -6.35
CA ALA A 38 10.17 16.72 -6.59
C ALA A 38 11.41 17.31 -5.91
N HIS A 39 11.99 16.61 -4.93
CA HIS A 39 13.18 17.05 -4.19
C HIS A 39 14.51 16.79 -4.93
N GLY A 40 14.47 16.21 -6.15
CA GLY A 40 15.60 16.17 -7.07
C GLY A 40 16.50 14.95 -6.90
N ASP A 41 17.37 14.95 -5.88
CA ASP A 41 18.26 13.81 -5.66
C ASP A 41 17.48 12.68 -4.99
N LEU A 42 17.25 11.59 -5.73
CA LEU A 42 16.55 10.40 -5.25
C LEU A 42 17.47 9.36 -4.63
N SER A 43 18.79 9.46 -4.88
CA SER A 43 19.76 8.44 -4.48
C SER A 43 20.08 8.51 -2.99
N GLU A 44 20.01 9.70 -2.40
CA GLU A 44 20.17 9.94 -0.96
C GLU A 44 18.85 10.20 -0.23
N ASN A 45 17.72 10.19 -0.96
CA ASN A 45 16.40 10.52 -0.40
C ASN A 45 15.80 9.33 0.35
N ALA A 46 15.94 9.38 1.68
CA ALA A 46 15.42 8.36 2.59
C ALA A 46 13.88 8.24 2.49
N GLU A 47 13.18 9.35 2.31
CA GLU A 47 11.73 9.41 2.16
C GLU A 47 11.25 8.69 0.89
N TYR A 48 11.99 8.84 -0.22
CA TYR A 48 11.71 8.12 -1.46
C TYR A 48 11.89 6.62 -1.28
N ALA A 49 12.99 6.19 -0.66
CA ALA A 49 13.25 4.78 -0.40
C ALA A 49 12.16 4.16 0.49
N ALA A 50 11.80 4.83 1.59
CA ALA A 50 10.74 4.40 2.50
C ALA A 50 9.37 4.35 1.82
N ALA A 51 9.03 5.35 0.99
CA ALA A 51 7.78 5.36 0.26
C ALA A 51 7.70 4.24 -0.78
N ARG A 52 8.81 3.89 -1.45
CA ARG A 52 8.90 2.76 -2.38
C ARG A 52 8.77 1.41 -1.69
N GLU A 53 9.38 1.23 -0.53
CA GLU A 53 9.20 0.03 0.30
C GLU A 53 7.74 -0.14 0.72
N ARG A 54 7.14 0.94 1.26
CA ARG A 54 5.72 0.94 1.66
C ARG A 54 4.79 0.64 0.50
N GLN A 55 5.07 1.16 -0.70
CA GLN A 55 4.30 0.84 -1.89
C GLN A 55 4.38 -0.66 -2.21
N GLY A 56 5.57 -1.25 -2.16
CA GLY A 56 5.75 -2.69 -2.35
C GLY A 56 4.94 -3.53 -1.37
N PHE A 57 4.94 -3.13 -0.09
CA PHE A 57 4.14 -3.78 0.94
C PHE A 57 2.63 -3.69 0.67
N ILE A 58 2.12 -2.48 0.36
CA ILE A 58 0.69 -2.26 0.08
C ILE A 58 0.24 -3.09 -1.13
N GLU A 59 1.01 -3.08 -2.22
CA GLU A 59 0.68 -3.87 -3.42
C GLU A 59 0.75 -5.38 -3.16
N GLY A 60 1.69 -5.81 -2.32
CA GLY A 60 1.79 -7.21 -1.88
C GLY A 60 0.60 -7.65 -1.03
N ARG A 61 0.01 -6.77 -0.21
CA ARG A 61 -1.20 -7.05 0.57
C ARG A 61 -2.48 -7.08 -0.26
N ILE A 62 -2.51 -6.38 -1.41
CA ILE A 62 -3.71 -6.27 -2.26
C ILE A 62 -3.85 -7.46 -3.24
N LYS A 63 -2.75 -8.08 -3.65
CA LYS A 63 -2.72 -9.24 -4.57
C LYS A 63 -3.15 -10.53 -3.88
#